data_AF-A0A7L0NAF7-F1
#
_entry.id   AF-A0A7L0NAF7-F1
#
_cell.length_a   1.000
_cell.length_b   1.000
_cell.length_c   1.000
_cell.angle_alpha   90.00
_cell.angle_beta   90.00
_cell.angle_gamma   90.00
#
_symmetry.space_group_name_H-M   'P 1'
#
loop_
_entity.id
_entity.type
_entity.pdbx_description
1 polymer ?
#
loop_
_entity_poly.entity_id
_entity_poly.type
_entity_poly.pdbx_seq_one_letter_code
_entity_poly.pdbx_strand_id
1 'polypeptide(L)'
;TVLQKFNIDFVVAALRQENAKDICVIQPPPEIKYCDYFIIVSASSTRHLHAMAHYMLKMYKHLKDKSDPHTQIEGKETDDWLCIDFGNIVVHFMLPETREIYELEKLWTLGPYDDQLAQMTPESLPEDFIFGLT
;
A
#
# COMPACT_ATOMS: atom_id res chain seq x y z
N THR A 1 -23.45 7.44 19.13
CA THR A 1 -22.98 7.74 17.76
C THR A 1 -21.74 6.93 17.53
N VAL A 2 -21.80 5.88 16.72
CA VAL A 2 -20.64 5.03 16.45
C VAL A 2 -19.61 5.91 15.74
N LEU A 3 -18.49 6.20 16.39
CA LEU A 3 -17.35 6.84 15.73
C LEU A 3 -17.01 5.96 14.53
N GLN A 4 -17.14 6.52 13.33
CA GLN A 4 -16.80 5.85 12.09
C GLN A 4 -15.28 5.64 12.14
N LYS A 5 -14.85 4.45 12.56
CA LYS A 5 -13.42 4.12 12.69
C LYS A 5 -12.81 3.95 11.30
N PHE A 6 -11.54 4.32 11.16
CA PHE A 6 -10.77 4.02 9.97
C PHE A 6 -10.45 2.51 9.95
N ASN A 7 -11.21 1.75 9.17
CA ASN A 7 -11.08 0.30 9.00
C ASN A 7 -11.11 -0.08 7.52
N ILE A 8 -10.91 -1.36 7.22
CA ILE A 8 -10.88 -1.87 5.84
C ILE A 8 -12.17 -1.58 5.07
N ASP A 9 -13.34 -1.75 5.70
CA ASP A 9 -14.63 -1.50 5.07
C ASP A 9 -14.80 -0.04 4.66
N PHE A 10 -14.38 0.88 5.54
CA PHE A 10 -14.36 2.31 5.26
C PHE A 10 -13.44 2.62 4.08
N VAL A 11 -12.21 2.09 4.08
CA VAL A 11 -11.24 2.35 3.02
C VAL A 11 -11.76 1.85 1.67
N VAL A 12 -12.26 0.62 1.61
CA VAL A 12 -12.82 0.05 0.37
C VAL A 12 -14.04 0.84 -0.10
N ALA A 13 -14.94 1.22 0.81
CA ALA A 13 -16.12 2.03 0.46
C ALA A 13 -15.72 3.40 -0.09
N ALA A 14 -14.74 4.05 0.53
CA ALA A 14 -14.26 5.35 0.12
C ALA A 14 -13.50 5.30 -1.23
N LEU A 15 -12.71 4.26 -1.48
CA LEU A 15 -12.08 4.03 -2.79
C LEU A 15 -13.13 3.79 -3.90
N ARG A 16 -14.20 3.04 -3.60
CA ARG A 16 -15.33 2.85 -4.53
C ARG A 16 -16.08 4.15 -4.79
N GLN A 17 -16.26 4.98 -3.77
CA GLN A 17 -16.91 6.29 -3.91
C GLN A 17 -16.11 7.23 -4.83
N GLU A 18 -14.79 7.18 -4.78
CA GLU A 18 -13.91 7.91 -5.69
C GLU A 18 -13.83 7.30 -7.10
N ASN A 19 -14.61 6.25 -7.40
CA ASN A 19 -14.60 5.53 -8.68
C ASN A 19 -13.23 4.95 -9.06
N ALA A 20 -12.51 4.41 -8.07
CA ALA A 20 -11.34 3.58 -8.31
C ALA A 20 -11.65 2.47 -9.33
N LYS A 21 -10.72 2.23 -10.27
CA LYS A 21 -10.96 1.32 -11.40
C LYS A 21 -10.83 -0.13 -11.01
N ASP A 22 -9.84 -0.44 -10.19
CA ASP A 22 -9.60 -1.79 -9.72
C ASP A 22 -9.04 -1.73 -8.30
N ILE A 23 -9.55 -2.57 -7.42
CA ILE A 23 -9.20 -2.62 -6.00
C ILE A 23 -8.89 -4.08 -5.66
N CYS A 24 -7.62 -4.36 -5.36
CA CYS A 24 -7.18 -5.63 -4.81
C CYS A 24 -6.82 -5.44 -3.34
N VAL A 25 -7.35 -6.31 -2.49
CA VAL A 25 -7.07 -6.33 -1.05
C VAL A 25 -6.42 -7.66 -0.73
N ILE A 26 -5.23 -7.61 -0.17
CA ILE A 26 -4.45 -8.76 0.26
C ILE A 26 -4.36 -8.70 1.79
N GLN A 27 -4.59 -9.83 2.44
CA GLN A 27 -4.36 -10.00 3.86
C GLN A 27 -3.10 -10.86 4.02
N PRO A 28 -1.94 -10.26 4.35
CA PRO A 28 -0.72 -11.02 4.59
C PRO A 28 -0.90 -12.01 5.75
N PRO A 29 -0.16 -13.13 5.76
CA PRO A 29 -0.16 -14.04 6.89
C PRO A 29 0.38 -13.33 8.14
N PRO A 30 -0.11 -13.68 9.35
CA PRO A 30 0.29 -13.01 10.60
C PRO A 30 1.79 -13.08 10.93
N GLU A 31 2.52 -13.98 10.28
CA GLU A 31 3.97 -14.14 10.40
C GLU A 31 4.73 -12.94 9.80
N ILE A 32 4.17 -12.30 8.78
CA ILE A 32 4.71 -11.10 8.14
C ILE A 32 4.23 -9.89 8.93
N LYS A 33 5.05 -9.41 9.87
CA LYS A 33 4.77 -8.25 10.73
C LYS A 33 4.95 -6.91 10.01
N TYR A 34 4.32 -6.76 8.85
CA TYR A 34 4.34 -5.52 8.09
C TYR A 34 3.02 -4.75 8.24
N CYS A 35 1.91 -5.31 7.78
CA CYS A 35 0.58 -4.73 7.89
C CYS A 35 -0.51 -5.81 7.92
N ASP A 36 -1.70 -5.49 8.42
CA ASP A 36 -2.85 -6.40 8.42
C ASP A 36 -3.51 -6.49 7.04
N TYR A 37 -3.55 -5.37 6.31
CA TYR A 37 -4.13 -5.28 4.96
C TYR A 37 -3.22 -4.51 4.02
N PHE A 38 -2.92 -5.14 2.89
CA PHE A 38 -2.19 -4.56 1.78
C PHE A 38 -3.15 -4.33 0.62
N ILE A 39 -3.41 -3.06 0.28
CA ILE A 39 -4.39 -2.68 -0.74
C ILE A 39 -3.65 -2.11 -1.94
N ILE A 40 -3.98 -2.60 -3.13
CA ILE A 40 -3.52 -2.06 -4.40
C ILE A 40 -4.74 -1.51 -5.14
N VAL A 41 -4.69 -0.25 -5.53
CA VAL A 41 -5.78 0.43 -6.22
C VAL A 41 -5.30 1.11 -7.49
N SER A 42 -6.03 0.89 -8.58
CA SER A 42 -5.75 1.51 -9.88
C SER A 42 -6.61 2.75 -10.12
N ALA A 43 -5.96 3.85 -10.47
CA ALA A 43 -6.59 5.09 -10.91
C ALA A 43 -6.68 5.14 -12.45
N SER A 44 -7.51 6.04 -12.98
CA SER A 44 -7.67 6.21 -14.44
C SER A 44 -6.72 7.23 -15.06
N SER A 45 -6.07 8.06 -14.25
CA SER A 45 -5.10 9.07 -14.68
C SER A 45 -4.29 9.56 -13.49
N THR A 46 -3.13 10.17 -13.74
CA THR A 46 -2.29 10.88 -12.77
C THR A 46 -3.12 11.78 -11.85
N ARG A 47 -3.94 12.66 -12.42
CA ARG A 47 -4.77 13.58 -11.64
C ARG A 47 -5.75 12.84 -10.72
N HIS A 48 -6.37 11.78 -11.21
CA HIS A 48 -7.29 10.97 -10.42
C HIS A 48 -6.56 10.25 -9.28
N LEU A 49 -5.37 9.71 -9.57
CA LEU A 49 -4.51 9.04 -8.61
C LEU A 49 -4.15 9.96 -7.44
N HIS A 50 -3.63 11.15 -7.74
CA HIS A 50 -3.29 12.17 -6.74
C HIS A 50 -4.51 12.63 -5.93
N ALA A 51 -5.65 12.88 -6.60
CA ALA A 51 -6.88 13.29 -5.93
C ALA A 51 -7.37 12.23 -4.92
N MET A 52 -7.34 10.95 -5.31
CA MET A 52 -7.76 9.83 -4.48
C MET A 52 -6.83 9.66 -3.26
N ALA A 53 -5.51 9.73 -3.45
CA ALA A 53 -4.54 9.66 -2.37
C ALA A 53 -4.72 10.81 -1.36
N HIS A 54 -4.88 12.05 -1.84
CA HIS A 54 -5.14 13.20 -0.98
C HIS A 54 -6.48 13.11 -0.24
N TYR A 55 -7.52 12.62 -0.91
CA TYR A 55 -8.81 12.38 -0.28
C TYR A 55 -8.68 11.36 0.85
N MET A 56 -7.98 10.25 0.63
CA MET A 56 -7.81 9.21 1.64
C MET A 56 -7.03 9.71 2.85
N LEU A 57 -5.93 10.45 2.62
CA LEU A 57 -5.18 11.10 3.69
C LEU A 57 -6.05 12.07 4.50
N LYS A 58 -6.93 12.84 3.83
CA LYS A 58 -7.85 13.77 4.50
C LYS A 58 -8.86 13.02 5.36
N MET A 59 -9.42 11.91 4.88
CA MET A 59 -10.37 11.09 5.64
C MET A 59 -9.70 10.47 6.85
N TYR A 60 -8.50 9.91 6.70
CA TYR A 60 -7.73 9.38 7.83
C TYR A 60 -7.48 10.44 8.91
N LYS A 61 -7.05 11.65 8.53
CA LYS A 61 -6.86 12.77 9.49
C LYS A 61 -8.11 13.14 10.28
N HIS A 62 -9.31 12.92 9.71
CA HIS A 62 -10.58 13.20 10.37
C HIS A 62 -11.04 12.06 11.28
N LEU A 63 -10.70 10.82 10.94
CA LEU A 63 -11.22 9.61 11.59
C LEU A 63 -10.22 8.94 12.55
N LYS A 64 -8.94 9.31 12.50
CA LYS A 64 -7.90 8.75 13.36
C LYS A 64 -8.09 9.16 14.83
N ASP A 65 -7.71 8.27 15.74
CA ASP A 65 -7.62 8.57 17.15
C ASP A 65 -6.38 9.44 17.44
N LYS A 66 -6.38 10.13 18.58
CA LYS A 66 -5.24 10.98 18.99
C LYS A 66 -3.94 10.19 19.19
N SER A 67 -4.04 8.89 19.49
CA SER A 67 -2.92 7.97 19.63
C SER A 67 -2.33 7.52 18.30
N ASP A 68 -3.09 7.63 17.21
CA ASP A 68 -2.68 7.06 15.93
C ASP A 68 -1.62 7.94 15.26
N PRO A 69 -0.62 7.33 14.61
CA PRO A 69 0.48 8.05 13.99
C PRO A 69 -0.02 9.01 12.90
N HIS A 70 0.77 10.05 12.66
CA HIS A 70 0.59 10.88 11.48
C HIS A 70 1.13 10.12 10.28
N THR A 71 0.36 10.13 9.19
CA THR A 71 0.76 9.54 7.92
C THR A 71 0.97 10.64 6.89
N GLN A 72 1.74 10.30 5.87
CA GLN A 72 2.03 11.14 4.71
C GLN A 72 1.91 10.31 3.45
N ILE A 73 1.74 11.01 2.33
CA ILE A 73 1.79 10.39 1.01
C ILE A 73 3.25 10.31 0.59
N GLU A 74 3.70 9.12 0.26
CA GLU A 74 5.00 8.86 -0.38
C GLU A 74 4.81 8.86 -1.91
N GLY A 75 5.83 9.29 -2.64
CA GLY A 75 5.77 9.40 -4.12
C GLY A 75 5.01 10.63 -4.64
N LYS A 76 4.97 11.73 -3.89
CA LYS A 76 4.25 12.95 -4.35
C LYS A 76 4.81 13.56 -5.63
N GLU A 77 6.09 13.34 -5.90
CA GLU A 77 6.76 13.84 -7.11
C GLU A 77 6.67 12.83 -8.28
N THR A 78 6.14 11.63 -8.02
CA THR A 78 5.89 10.62 -9.06
C THR A 78 4.46 10.73 -9.58
N ASP A 79 4.30 10.39 -10.86
CA ASP A 79 3.04 10.54 -11.58
C ASP A 79 2.21 9.26 -11.55
N ASP A 80 2.85 8.12 -11.41
CA ASP A 80 2.30 6.82 -11.75
C ASP A 80 2.10 5.90 -10.53
N TRP A 81 2.79 6.18 -9.42
CA TRP A 81 2.69 5.42 -8.18
C TRP A 81 2.81 6.32 -6.94
N LEU A 82 1.83 6.21 -6.05
CA LEU A 82 1.85 6.78 -4.70
C LEU A 82 1.52 5.71 -3.66
N CYS A 83 2.03 5.86 -2.44
CA CYS A 83 1.66 4.99 -1.33
C CYS A 83 1.36 5.77 -0.06
N ILE A 84 0.49 5.19 0.78
CA ILE A 84 0.18 5.71 2.11
C ILE A 84 0.13 4.54 3.07
N ASP A 85 0.91 4.66 4.14
CA ASP A 85 0.94 3.72 5.25
C ASP A 85 0.11 4.27 6.42
N PHE A 86 -0.99 3.59 6.77
CA PHE A 86 -1.86 3.93 7.90
C PHE A 86 -1.56 3.08 9.15
N GLY A 87 -0.46 2.32 9.15
CA GLY A 87 -0.06 1.39 10.20
C GLY A 87 -0.57 -0.01 9.91
N ASN A 88 -1.85 -0.29 10.19
CA ASN A 88 -2.42 -1.61 9.96
C ASN A 88 -2.90 -1.83 8.51
N ILE A 89 -3.17 -0.74 7.78
CA ILE A 89 -3.60 -0.77 6.38
C ILE A 89 -2.60 0.03 5.57
N VAL A 90 -2.07 -0.56 4.51
CA VAL A 90 -1.20 0.13 3.54
C VAL A 90 -1.92 0.17 2.20
N VAL A 91 -1.96 1.35 1.57
CA VAL A 91 -2.66 1.55 0.29
C VAL A 91 -1.69 2.05 -0.76
N HIS A 92 -1.60 1.31 -1.87
CA HIS A 92 -0.81 1.63 -3.04
C HIS A 92 -1.72 2.11 -4.17
N PHE A 93 -1.55 3.36 -4.58
CA PHE A 93 -2.29 3.98 -5.66
C PHE A 93 -1.42 3.96 -6.91
N MET A 94 -1.87 3.31 -7.97
CA MET A 94 -1.08 3.07 -9.18
C MET A 94 -1.86 3.37 -10.45
N LEU A 95 -1.15 3.68 -11.54
CA LEU A 95 -1.71 3.54 -12.87
C LEU A 95 -1.75 2.05 -13.28
N PRO A 96 -2.68 1.64 -14.17
CA PRO A 96 -2.78 0.26 -14.62
C PRO A 96 -1.46 -0.27 -15.20
N GLU A 97 -0.77 0.55 -15.99
CA GLU A 97 0.50 0.20 -16.62
C GLU A 97 1.59 -0.08 -15.57
N THR A 98 1.68 0.75 -14.53
CA THR A 98 2.62 0.56 -13.43
C THR A 98 2.29 -0.69 -12.62
N ARG A 99 1.00 -0.98 -12.39
CA ARG A 99 0.58 -2.20 -11.68
C ARG A 99 0.94 -3.48 -12.44
N GLU A 100 0.84 -3.46 -13.77
CA GLU A 100 1.25 -4.57 -14.64
C GLU A 100 2.77 -4.78 -14.66
N ILE A 101 3.56 -3.71 -14.55
CA ILE A 101 5.03 -3.80 -14.53
C ILE A 101 5.54 -4.35 -13.19
N TYR A 102 5.03 -3.83 -12.08
CA TYR A 102 5.52 -4.18 -10.74
C TYR A 102 4.87 -5.44 -10.16
N GLU A 103 3.70 -5.84 -10.65
CA GLU A 103 2.97 -7.06 -10.27
C GLU A 103 2.92 -7.31 -8.74
N LEU A 104 2.73 -6.28 -7.93
CA LEU A 104 2.79 -6.38 -6.46
C LEU A 104 1.82 -7.43 -5.89
N GLU A 105 0.73 -7.72 -6.60
CA GLU A 105 -0.18 -8.79 -6.22
C GLU A 105 0.49 -10.15 -6.14
N LYS A 106 1.31 -10.49 -7.15
CA LYS A 106 2.06 -11.76 -7.15
C LYS A 106 3.07 -11.78 -6.03
N LEU A 107 3.82 -10.70 -5.86
CA LEU A 107 4.81 -10.55 -4.80
C LEU A 107 4.21 -10.84 -3.41
N TRP A 108 3.06 -10.24 -3.10
CA TRP A 108 2.45 -10.32 -1.77
C TRP A 108 1.51 -11.52 -1.57
N THR A 109 1.22 -12.30 -2.62
CA THR A 109 0.38 -13.52 -2.51
C THR A 109 1.18 -14.81 -2.70
N LEU A 110 2.11 -14.84 -3.65
CA LEU A 110 2.94 -16.01 -3.97
C LEU A 110 4.25 -15.99 -3.20
N GLY A 111 4.79 -14.82 -2.87
CA GLY A 111 6.07 -14.69 -2.17
C GLY A 111 7.19 -15.52 -2.84
N PRO A 112 7.82 -16.49 -2.15
CA PRO A 112 8.92 -17.28 -2.69
C PRO A 112 8.52 -18.21 -3.85
N TYR A 113 7.23 -18.39 -4.11
CA TYR A 113 6.70 -19.22 -5.20
C TYR A 113 6.50 -18.43 -6.51
N ASP A 114 6.87 -17.14 -6.55
CA ASP A 114 6.91 -16.38 -7.79
C ASP A 114 8.15 -16.78 -8.61
N ASP A 115 7.94 -17.22 -9.85
CA ASP A 115 8.99 -17.63 -10.78
C ASP A 115 10.03 -16.52 -11.02
N GLN A 116 9.63 -15.25 -10.94
CA GLN A 116 10.54 -14.11 -11.05
C GLN A 116 11.49 -14.04 -9.84
N LEU A 117 10.97 -14.22 -8.63
CA LEU A 117 11.77 -14.23 -7.40
C LEU A 117 12.65 -15.48 -7.31
N ALA A 118 12.15 -16.64 -7.76
CA ALA A 118 12.92 -17.88 -7.80
C ALA A 118 14.15 -17.79 -8.72
N GLN A 119 14.13 -16.89 -9.70
CA GLN A 119 15.23 -16.63 -10.64
C GLN A 119 16.15 -15.49 -10.20
N MET A 120 15.77 -14.68 -9.21
CA MET A 120 16.66 -13.67 -8.65
C MET A 120 17.79 -14.37 -7.90
N THR A 121 19.04 -14.01 -8.20
CA THR A 121 20.18 -14.46 -7.42
C THR A 121 19.97 -14.02 -5.97
N PRO A 122 20.08 -14.92 -4.97
CA PRO A 122 20.07 -14.50 -3.58
C PRO A 122 21.15 -13.44 -3.41
N GLU A 123 20.76 -12.23 -3.06
CA GLU A 123 21.72 -11.17 -2.78
C GLU A 123 22.47 -11.60 -1.51
N SER A 124 23.67 -12.16 -1.69
CA SER A 124 24.54 -12.47 -0.56
C SER A 124 25.04 -11.13 -0.03
N LEU A 125 24.68 -10.83 1.22
CA LEU A 125 25.31 -9.70 1.91
C LEU A 125 26.83 -9.87 1.83
N PRO A 126 27.59 -8.80 1.53
CA PRO A 126 29.04 -8.84 1.60
C PRO A 126 29.50 -9.41 2.94
N GLU A 127 30.60 -10.17 2.96
CA GLU A 127 31.12 -10.77 4.20
C GLU A 127 31.36 -9.74 5.32
N ASP A 128 31.62 -8.49 4.94
CA ASP A 128 31.87 -7.36 5.84
C ASP A 128 30.59 -6.61 6.28
N PHE A 129 29.40 -7.10 5.92
CA PHE A 129 28.14 -6.45 6.27
C PHE A 129 27.75 -6.74 7.73
N ILE A 130 28.07 -5.82 8.63
CA ILE A 130 27.71 -5.92 10.05
C ILE A 130 26.28 -5.38 10.26
N PHE A 131 25.32 -6.28 10.44
CA PHE A 131 23.98 -5.92 10.94
C PHE A 131 24.08 -5.65 12.46
N GLY A 132 23.98 -4.38 12.88
CA GLY A 132 23.69 -4.02 14.28
C GLY A 132 24.87 -4.02 15.26
N LEU A 133 25.90 -3.22 15.02
CA LEU A 133 26.77 -2.69 16.08
C LEU A 133 26.74 -1.15 16.08
N THR A 134 25.68 -0.59 16.66
CA THR A 134 25.68 0.64 17.46
C THR A 134 24.47 0.65 18.38
#